data_AF-A0A663LSG5-F1
#
_entry.id   AF-A0A663LSG5-F1
#
_cell.length_a   1.000
_cell.length_b   1.000
_cell.length_c   1.000
_cell.angle_alpha   90.00
_cell.angle_beta   90.00
_cell.angle_gamma   90.00
#
_symmetry.space_group_name_H-M   'P 1'
#
loop_
_entity.id
_entity.type
_entity.pdbx_description
1 polymer ?
#
loop_
_entity_poly.entity_id
_entity_poly.type
_entity_poly.pdbx_seq_one_letter_code
_entity_poly.pdbx_strand_id
1 'polypeptide(L)'
;MVSSLFKCPFLAVLAEEMALPQRIPIVPATICMEWQQRQGPGAGLHNLGNTCFLNSVLQCLTYTPPLANYLLSREHSQSCRWQGFCVMCSMEKHVHKVLHSSGSAIEPWAIISVLRRIGEHFEPGMREDAHEFLRCTVDAMQRDCLSK
;
A
#
# COMPACT_ATOMS: atom_id res chain seq x y z
N MET A 1 5.11 -8.89 35.87
CA MET A 1 3.83 -8.17 35.97
C MET A 1 3.71 -7.28 34.73
N VAL A 2 3.45 -7.89 33.57
CA VAL A 2 3.32 -7.20 32.27
C VAL A 2 2.02 -7.69 31.66
N SER A 3 0.96 -6.91 31.83
CA SER A 3 -0.32 -7.14 31.16
C SER A 3 -1.10 -5.82 31.10
N SER A 4 -0.58 -4.86 30.33
CA SER A 4 -1.33 -3.65 29.94
C SER A 4 -1.05 -3.17 28.51
N LEU A 5 -0.46 -3.98 27.64
CA LEU A 5 -0.10 -3.57 26.27
C LEU A 5 -0.87 -4.34 25.20
N PHE A 6 -2.20 -4.36 25.26
CA PHE A 6 -3.08 -4.57 24.10
C PHE A 6 -4.49 -4.07 24.44
N LYS A 7 -4.65 -2.75 24.53
CA LYS A 7 -5.97 -2.11 24.44
C LYS A 7 -5.86 -0.97 23.44
N CYS A 8 -5.74 -1.34 22.17
CA CYS A 8 -6.01 -0.42 21.07
C CYS A 8 -7.46 -0.71 20.64
N PRO A 9 -8.45 0.12 21.05
CA PRO A 9 -9.86 -0.11 20.72
C PRO A 9 -10.15 -0.04 19.21
N PHE A 10 -9.20 0.45 18.41
CA PHE A 10 -9.30 0.52 16.95
C PHE A 10 -9.21 -0.84 16.24
N LEU A 11 -8.58 -1.86 16.84
CA LEU A 11 -8.46 -3.19 16.22
C LEU A 11 -9.73 -4.04 16.33
N ALA A 12 -10.60 -3.74 17.29
CA ALA A 12 -11.85 -4.49 17.48
C ALA A 12 -12.92 -4.13 16.44
N VAL A 13 -12.89 -2.90 15.92
CA VAL A 13 -13.91 -2.40 14.96
C VAL A 13 -13.59 -2.78 13.51
N LEU A 14 -12.31 -3.01 13.18
CA LEU A 14 -11.88 -3.40 11.82
C LEU A 14 -11.97 -4.91 11.54
N ALA A 15 -12.19 -5.73 12.57
CA ALA A 15 -12.11 -7.18 12.47
C ALA A 15 -13.40 -7.86 11.96
N GLU A 16 -14.54 -7.16 11.92
CA GLU A 16 -15.82 -7.80 11.58
C GLU A 16 -16.00 -8.07 10.06
N GLU A 17 -15.25 -7.41 9.17
CA GLU A 17 -15.38 -7.62 7.71
C GLU A 17 -14.13 -8.15 7.00
N MET A 18 -12.98 -8.22 7.68
CA MET A 18 -11.72 -8.66 7.07
C MET A 18 -11.37 -10.07 7.53
N ALA A 19 -11.38 -11.04 6.60
CA ALA A 19 -10.93 -12.39 6.87
C ALA A 19 -9.53 -12.38 7.51
N LEU A 20 -9.32 -13.19 8.55
CA LEU A 20 -8.02 -13.33 9.22
C LEU A 20 -6.92 -13.66 8.19
N PRO A 21 -5.75 -12.99 8.25
CA PRO A 21 -4.69 -13.22 7.29
C PRO A 21 -4.18 -14.66 7.39
N GLN A 22 -4.14 -15.37 6.26
CA GLN A 22 -3.77 -16.79 6.19
C GLN A 22 -2.32 -17.06 6.63
N ARG A 23 -1.46 -16.05 6.55
CA ARG A 23 -0.09 -16.07 7.06
C ARG A 23 0.33 -14.63 7.32
N ILE A 24 1.00 -14.40 8.43
CA ILE A 24 1.56 -13.08 8.78
C ILE A 24 3.01 -13.05 8.28
N PRO A 25 3.34 -12.29 7.22
CA PRO A 25 4.71 -12.23 6.69
C PRO A 25 5.64 -11.43 7.61
N ILE A 26 5.09 -10.50 8.38
CA ILE A 26 5.82 -9.53 9.21
C ILE A 26 5.55 -9.85 10.67
N VAL A 27 6.59 -10.16 11.44
CA VAL A 27 6.45 -10.44 12.88
C VAL A 27 5.82 -9.21 13.57
N PRO A 28 4.69 -9.33 14.30
CA PRO A 28 4.01 -8.17 14.87
C PRO A 28 4.90 -7.30 15.78
N ALA A 29 5.86 -7.91 16.47
CA ALA A 29 6.82 -7.22 17.33
C ALA A 29 7.83 -6.33 16.57
N THR A 30 7.96 -6.48 15.26
CA THR A 30 8.87 -5.68 14.43
C THR A 30 8.14 -4.54 13.70
N ILE A 31 6.82 -4.40 13.88
CA ILE A 31 6.05 -3.33 13.24
C ILE A 31 6.28 -2.01 13.99
N CYS A 32 6.93 -1.06 13.32
CA CYS A 32 7.10 0.30 13.82
C CYS A 32 5.88 1.15 13.44
N MET A 33 5.11 1.58 14.45
CA MET A 33 3.92 2.44 14.26
C MET A 33 4.25 3.91 13.97
N GLU A 34 5.52 4.29 14.14
CA GLU A 34 6.01 5.64 13.92
C GLU A 34 6.84 5.70 12.63
N TRP A 35 7.05 6.92 12.11
CA TRP A 35 7.98 7.14 11.01
C TRP A 35 9.41 6.90 11.50
N GLN A 36 10.11 5.93 10.89
CA GLN A 36 11.53 5.71 11.19
C GLN A 36 12.40 6.90 10.74
N GLN A 37 11.97 7.61 9.70
CA GLN A 37 12.58 8.84 9.25
C GLN A 37 11.50 9.88 9.00
N ARG A 38 11.58 11.02 9.69
CA ARG A 38 10.69 12.16 9.44
C ARG A 38 11.03 12.73 8.06
N GLN A 39 10.06 12.66 7.15
CA GLN A 39 10.15 13.28 5.84
C GLN A 39 9.13 14.42 5.74
N GLY A 40 9.46 15.45 4.96
CA GLY A 40 8.48 16.47 4.59
C GLY A 40 7.36 15.88 3.73
N PRO A 41 6.32 16.66 3.37
CA PRO A 41 5.31 16.17 2.44
C PRO A 41 5.99 15.75 1.12
N GLY A 42 5.72 14.51 0.69
CA GLY A 42 6.12 14.00 -0.62
C GLY A 42 5.32 14.63 -1.76
N ALA A 43 5.48 14.08 -2.96
CA ALA A 43 4.80 14.58 -4.15
C ALA A 43 3.27 14.44 -4.09
N GLY A 44 2.58 15.40 -4.72
CA GLY A 44 1.21 15.22 -5.16
C GLY A 44 1.10 14.20 -6.31
N LEU A 45 -0.12 13.79 -6.65
CA LEU A 45 -0.38 12.92 -7.80
C LEU A 45 -1.21 13.66 -8.85
N HIS A 46 -0.75 13.65 -10.11
CA HIS A 46 -1.55 14.17 -11.22
C HIS A 46 -2.81 13.31 -11.41
N ASN A 47 -3.94 13.96 -11.64
CA ASN A 47 -5.17 13.28 -12.04
C ASN A 47 -5.15 13.08 -13.56
N LEU A 48 -5.09 11.83 -14.00
CA LEU A 48 -4.90 11.46 -15.42
C LEU A 48 -6.24 11.17 -16.12
N GLY A 49 -7.31 11.83 -15.69
CA GLY A 49 -8.68 11.58 -16.12
C GLY A 49 -9.33 10.50 -15.28
N ASN A 50 -10.25 10.89 -14.39
CA ASN A 50 -10.99 10.02 -13.48
C ASN A 50 -10.14 9.15 -12.52
N THR A 51 -8.84 9.44 -12.34
CA THR A 51 -7.97 8.64 -11.45
C THR A 51 -7.94 9.14 -10.00
N CYS A 52 -8.84 10.03 -9.60
CA CYS A 52 -8.84 10.62 -8.25
C CYS A 52 -9.11 9.59 -7.14
N PHE A 53 -9.92 8.55 -7.41
CA PHE A 53 -10.18 7.45 -6.47
C PHE A 53 -8.88 6.68 -6.15
N LEU A 54 -8.05 6.44 -7.16
CA LEU A 54 -6.76 5.78 -7.01
C LEU A 54 -5.76 6.71 -6.33
N ASN A 55 -5.73 7.99 -6.71
CA ASN A 55 -4.80 8.96 -6.13
C ASN A 55 -5.02 9.15 -4.63
N SER A 56 -6.28 9.22 -4.17
CA SER A 56 -6.60 9.36 -2.75
C SER A 56 -6.14 8.14 -1.95
N VAL A 57 -6.45 6.93 -2.43
CA VAL A 57 -6.03 5.67 -1.80
C VAL A 57 -4.52 5.54 -1.75
N LEU A 58 -3.82 5.82 -2.85
CA LEU A 58 -2.36 5.74 -2.90
C LEU A 58 -1.68 6.69 -1.91
N GLN A 59 -2.21 7.91 -1.75
CA GLN A 59 -1.70 8.84 -0.75
C GLN A 59 -1.96 8.32 0.67
N CYS A 60 -3.15 7.79 0.96
CA CYS A 60 -3.45 7.19 2.28
C CYS A 60 -2.51 6.03 2.61
N LEU A 61 -2.26 5.13 1.66
CA LEU A 61 -1.33 4.01 1.84
C LEU A 61 0.12 4.50 2.01
N THR A 62 0.54 5.48 1.21
CA THR A 62 1.90 6.06 1.27
C THR A 62 2.20 6.71 2.62
N TYR A 63 1.20 7.31 3.27
CA TYR A 63 1.36 7.98 4.57
C TYR A 63 0.91 7.13 5.77
N THR A 64 0.77 5.82 5.61
CA THR A 64 0.57 4.89 6.72
C THR A 64 1.95 4.40 7.22
N PRO A 65 2.47 4.86 8.39
CA PRO A 65 3.87 4.70 8.74
C PRO A 65 4.38 3.25 8.76
N PRO A 66 3.65 2.26 9.36
CA PRO A 66 4.05 0.85 9.28
C PRO A 66 4.28 0.34 7.86
N LEU A 67 3.35 0.66 6.97
CA LEU A 67 3.38 0.21 5.58
C LEU A 67 4.47 0.94 4.81
N ALA A 68 4.60 2.26 5.00
CA ALA A 68 5.61 3.08 4.35
C ALA A 68 7.03 2.63 4.74
N ASN A 69 7.28 2.39 6.04
CA ASN A 69 8.57 1.87 6.52
C ASN A 69 8.93 0.55 5.84
N TYR A 70 7.97 -0.38 5.70
CA TYR A 70 8.18 -1.65 5.00
C TYR A 70 8.44 -1.44 3.49
N LEU A 71 7.62 -0.64 2.82
CA LEU A 71 7.76 -0.40 1.38
C LEU A 71 9.07 0.33 1.02
N LEU A 72 9.58 1.17 1.92
CA LEU A 72 10.86 1.85 1.78
C LEU A 72 12.06 0.93 2.02
N SER A 73 11.92 -0.15 2.80
CA SER A 73 13.01 -1.12 3.02
C SER A 73 13.36 -1.93 1.77
N ARG A 74 12.45 -1.99 0.79
CA ARG A 74 12.58 -2.77 -0.46
C ARG A 74 12.74 -4.28 -0.24
N GLU A 75 12.35 -4.80 0.92
CA GLU A 75 12.57 -6.20 1.28
C GLU A 75 11.83 -7.16 0.34
N HIS A 76 10.62 -6.80 -0.10
CA HIS A 76 9.85 -7.64 -1.02
C HIS A 76 10.54 -7.69 -2.39
N SER A 77 10.90 -6.56 -3.00
CA SER A 77 11.53 -6.58 -4.34
C SER A 77 12.88 -7.29 -4.39
N GLN A 78 13.63 -7.36 -3.28
CA GLN A 78 14.88 -8.13 -3.20
C GLN A 78 14.68 -9.66 -3.26
N SER A 79 13.51 -10.15 -2.83
CA SER A 79 13.20 -11.58 -2.74
C SER A 79 12.07 -12.02 -3.69
N CYS A 80 11.45 -11.08 -4.40
CA CYS A 80 10.34 -11.30 -5.30
C CYS A 80 10.73 -12.18 -6.49
N ARG A 81 9.98 -13.25 -6.72
CA ARG A 81 10.20 -14.20 -7.83
C ARG A 81 9.18 -14.08 -8.96
N TRP A 82 8.23 -13.15 -8.85
CA TRP A 82 7.20 -12.95 -9.86
C TRP A 82 7.84 -12.55 -11.19
N GLN A 83 7.62 -13.38 -12.22
CA GLN A 83 7.95 -13.03 -13.59
C GLN A 83 6.82 -12.15 -14.13
N GLY A 84 6.97 -10.83 -13.96
CA GLY A 84 6.01 -9.84 -14.46
C GLY A 84 5.65 -8.76 -13.44
N PHE A 85 4.40 -8.29 -13.52
CA PHE A 85 3.91 -7.15 -12.74
C PHE A 85 3.54 -7.54 -11.31
N CYS A 86 4.42 -7.37 -10.32
CA CYS A 86 4.05 -7.51 -8.91
C CYS A 86 3.50 -6.19 -8.35
N VAL A 87 2.30 -6.21 -7.78
CA VAL A 87 1.63 -5.07 -7.14
C VAL A 87 2.42 -4.59 -5.93
N MET A 88 2.98 -5.50 -5.12
CA MET A 88 3.81 -5.12 -3.98
C MET A 88 5.09 -4.39 -4.43
N CYS A 89 5.79 -4.89 -5.46
CA CYS A 89 6.93 -4.21 -6.08
C CYS A 89 6.54 -2.84 -6.67
N SER A 90 5.36 -2.73 -7.29
CA SER A 90 4.86 -1.46 -7.82
C SER A 90 4.56 -0.45 -6.71
N MET A 91 4.03 -0.90 -5.57
CA MET A 91 3.82 -0.06 -4.39
C MET A 91 5.12 0.41 -3.76
N GLU A 92 6.16 -0.44 -3.67
CA GLU A 92 7.49 0.01 -3.22
C GLU A 92 8.05 1.11 -4.14
N LYS A 93 7.92 0.93 -5.46
CA LYS A 93 8.34 1.94 -6.45
C LYS A 93 7.55 3.23 -6.30
N HIS A 94 6.23 3.14 -6.09
CA HIS A 94 5.36 4.29 -5.90
C HIS A 94 5.74 5.09 -4.65
N VAL A 95 5.77 4.45 -3.48
CA VAL A 95 6.08 5.10 -2.19
C VAL A 95 7.46 5.75 -2.23
N HIS A 96 8.47 5.03 -2.72
CA HIS A 96 9.80 5.61 -2.88
C HIS A 96 9.78 6.85 -3.79
N LYS A 97 9.06 6.82 -4.91
CA LYS A 97 9.01 7.97 -5.84
C LYS A 97 8.27 9.16 -5.22
N VAL A 98 7.14 8.95 -4.56
CA VAL A 98 6.37 10.02 -3.90
C VAL A 98 7.21 10.72 -2.84
N LEU A 99 7.80 9.96 -1.93
CA LEU A 99 8.49 10.51 -0.76
C LEU A 99 9.83 11.20 -1.12
N HIS A 100 10.48 10.82 -2.22
CA HIS A 100 11.71 11.47 -2.71
C HIS A 100 11.48 12.62 -3.70
N SER A 101 10.24 12.97 -4.03
CA SER A 101 9.91 14.01 -5.01
C SER A 101 9.15 15.20 -4.38
N SER A 102 9.56 15.61 -3.18
CA SER A 102 8.91 16.72 -2.45
C SER A 102 8.82 18.00 -3.28
N GLY A 103 7.72 18.74 -3.15
CA GLY A 103 7.47 19.97 -3.90
C GLY A 103 7.07 19.78 -5.37
N SER A 104 6.80 18.55 -5.80
CA SER A 104 6.37 18.23 -7.16
C SER A 104 5.02 17.49 -7.18
N ALA A 105 4.51 17.25 -8.39
CA ALA A 105 3.45 16.30 -8.65
C ALA A 105 3.97 15.24 -9.64
N ILE A 106 3.63 13.97 -9.39
CA ILE A 106 4.08 12.85 -10.22
C ILE A 106 2.88 12.08 -10.76
N GLU A 107 3.11 11.35 -11.84
CA GLU A 107 2.14 10.43 -12.43
C GLU A 107 2.34 9.02 -11.83
N PRO A 108 1.28 8.36 -11.30
CA PRO A 108 1.40 7.05 -10.64
C PRO A 108 1.43 5.88 -11.63
N TRP A 109 2.21 5.98 -12.71
CA TRP A 109 2.29 4.97 -13.78
C TRP A 109 2.66 3.55 -13.31
N ALA A 110 3.43 3.44 -12.22
CA ALA A 110 3.78 2.15 -11.63
C ALA A 110 2.55 1.36 -11.14
N ILE A 111 1.51 2.07 -10.71
CA ILE A 111 0.25 1.48 -10.24
C ILE A 111 -0.72 1.34 -11.40
N ILE A 112 -0.82 2.35 -12.27
CA ILE A 112 -1.69 2.29 -13.45
C ILE A 112 -1.34 1.10 -14.35
N SER A 113 -0.05 0.78 -14.51
CA SER A 113 0.38 -0.37 -15.31
C SER A 113 -0.03 -1.73 -14.74
N VAL A 114 -0.38 -1.80 -13.45
CA VAL A 114 -0.80 -3.02 -12.76
C VAL A 114 -2.27 -2.97 -12.33
N LEU A 115 -3.03 -1.98 -12.79
CA LEU A 115 -4.41 -1.72 -12.36
C LEU A 115 -5.32 -2.94 -12.55
N ARG A 116 -5.23 -3.63 -13.68
CA ARG A 116 -6.00 -4.87 -13.95
C ARG A 116 -5.58 -6.07 -13.11
N ARG A 117 -4.36 -6.09 -12.55
CA ARG A 117 -3.94 -7.11 -11.56
C ARG A 117 -4.49 -6.82 -10.17
N ILE A 118 -4.70 -5.55 -9.84
CA ILE A 118 -5.35 -5.13 -8.60
C ILE A 118 -6.82 -5.60 -8.63
N GLY A 119 -7.52 -5.34 -9.73
CA GLY A 119 -8.87 -5.87 -9.98
C GLY A 119 -9.14 -5.90 -11.48
N GLU A 120 -9.66 -7.03 -11.97
CA GLU A 120 -9.85 -7.25 -13.41
C GLU A 120 -10.83 -6.24 -14.05
N HIS A 121 -11.76 -5.71 -13.26
CA HIS A 121 -12.77 -4.75 -13.70
C HIS A 121 -12.25 -3.31 -13.78
N PHE A 122 -11.09 -2.99 -13.20
CA PHE A 122 -10.56 -1.63 -13.23
C PHE A 122 -10.00 -1.28 -14.61
N GLU A 123 -10.47 -0.16 -15.16
CA GLU A 123 -10.01 0.33 -16.46
C GLU A 123 -9.45 1.76 -16.35
N PRO A 124 -8.29 2.05 -16.97
CA PRO A 124 -7.76 3.41 -17.00
C PRO A 124 -8.77 4.39 -17.62
N GLY A 125 -8.99 5.52 -16.96
CA GLY A 125 -9.91 6.56 -17.41
C GLY A 125 -11.36 6.40 -16.94
N MET A 126 -11.70 5.30 -16.28
CA MET A 126 -13.02 5.10 -15.67
C MET A 126 -13.06 5.62 -14.23
N ARG A 127 -14.25 6.05 -13.79
CA ARG A 127 -14.49 6.40 -12.38
C ARG A 127 -14.83 5.13 -11.63
N GLU A 128 -14.20 4.94 -10.48
CA GLU A 128 -14.35 3.75 -9.65
C GLU A 128 -14.58 4.14 -8.19
N ASP A 129 -15.03 3.17 -7.40
CA ASP A 129 -15.15 3.32 -5.96
C ASP A 129 -13.78 3.21 -5.27
N ALA A 130 -13.44 4.22 -4.46
CA ALA A 130 -12.14 4.28 -3.78
C ALA A 130 -11.97 3.19 -2.71
N HIS A 131 -13.06 2.80 -2.03
CA HIS A 131 -13.05 1.74 -1.05
C HIS A 131 -12.83 0.38 -1.72
N GLU A 132 -13.49 0.12 -2.87
CA GLU A 132 -13.23 -1.09 -3.67
C GLU A 132 -11.78 -1.15 -4.14
N PHE A 133 -11.25 -0.05 -4.67
CA PHE A 133 -9.85 0.04 -5.09
C PHE A 133 -8.87 -0.22 -3.93
N LEU A 134 -9.12 0.34 -2.74
CA LEU A 134 -8.32 0.09 -1.54
C LEU A 134 -8.31 -1.40 -1.18
N ARG A 135 -9.49 -2.02 -1.08
CA ARG A 135 -9.63 -3.43 -0.72
C ARG A 135 -8.88 -4.32 -1.70
N CYS A 136 -9.13 -4.14 -3.00
CA CYS A 136 -8.46 -4.89 -4.06
C CYS A 136 -6.93 -4.69 -4.05
N THR A 137 -6.45 -3.47 -3.75
CA THR A 137 -5.01 -3.19 -3.68
C THR A 137 -4.36 -3.94 -2.52
N VAL A 138 -4.96 -3.91 -1.33
CA VAL A 138 -4.46 -4.64 -0.16
C VAL A 138 -4.47 -6.15 -0.40
N ASP A 139 -5.55 -6.68 -0.97
CA ASP A 139 -5.66 -8.10 -1.32
C ASP A 139 -4.61 -8.52 -2.36
N ALA A 140 -4.36 -7.67 -3.36
CA ALA A 140 -3.32 -7.94 -4.37
C ALA A 140 -1.91 -7.90 -3.77
N MET A 141 -1.59 -6.93 -2.91
CA MET A 141 -0.32 -6.89 -2.18
C MET A 141 -0.14 -8.14 -1.31
N GLN A 142 -1.18 -8.56 -0.59
CA GLN A 142 -1.13 -9.75 0.24
C GLN A 142 -0.93 -11.02 -0.61
N ARG A 143 -1.66 -11.18 -1.72
CA ARG A 143 -1.48 -12.30 -2.64
C ARG A 143 -0.04 -12.39 -3.15
N ASP A 144 0.54 -11.28 -3.57
CA ASP A 144 1.91 -11.25 -4.09
C ASP A 144 2.97 -11.56 -3.02
N CYS A 145 2.71 -11.21 -1.75
CA CYS A 145 3.57 -11.59 -0.62
C CYS A 145 3.46 -13.07 -0.23
N LEU A 146 2.33 -13.73 -0.50
CA LEU A 146 2.06 -15.10 -0.07
C LEU A 146 2.37 -16.15 -1.14
N SER A 147 2.31 -15.77 -2.42
CA SER A 147 2.76 -16.60 -3.54
C SER A 147 4.28 -16.79 -3.46
N LYS A 148 4.73 -17.99 -3.10
CA LYS A 148 6.13 -18.41 -3.11
C LYS A 148 6.44 -19.28 -4.31
#